data_AF-A0A6A8AMY4-F1
#
_entry.id   AF-A0A6A8AMY4-F1
#
_cell.length_a   1.000
_cell.length_b   1.000
_cell.length_c   1.000
_cell.angle_alpha   90.00
_cell.angle_beta   90.00
_cell.angle_gamma   90.00
#
_symmetry.space_group_name_H-M   'P 1'
#
loop_
_entity.id
_entity.type
_entity.pdbx_description
1 polymer ?
#
loop_
_entity_poly.entity_id
_entity_poly.type
_entity_poly.pdbx_seq_one_letter_code
_entity_poly.pdbx_strand_id
1 'polypeptide(L)'
;MVDYSTLALVLTGLGLTASILYYAMILRNANKTQQLALETRQAQLFMQMYNRWTNSIVNEDYYPVISRKISNWEELKSIYNSDENYQRMLNKIAGFYEGLGVLVKAGYLSIHPIALMWTGVTTLFWTNVLEPTIDDWRAEYNQRRLWSEAEYLCKELLRYVEEHPELKT
;
A
#
# COMPACT_ATOMS: atom_id res chain seq x y z
N MET A 1 37.21 26.80 -52.76
CA MET A 1 37.73 27.07 -51.40
C MET A 1 36.53 27.09 -50.48
N VAL A 2 36.56 26.33 -49.37
CA VAL A 2 35.58 26.49 -48.30
C VAL A 2 35.83 27.86 -47.68
N ASP A 3 34.83 28.73 -47.63
CA ASP A 3 34.97 30.05 -47.02
C ASP A 3 34.86 29.95 -45.48
N TYR A 4 35.38 30.96 -44.80
CA TYR A 4 35.38 31.00 -43.33
C TYR A 4 33.97 30.99 -42.73
N SER A 5 32.99 31.56 -43.44
CA SER A 5 31.57 31.56 -43.06
C SER A 5 30.98 30.15 -43.03
N THR A 6 31.29 29.33 -44.03
CA THR A 6 30.84 27.94 -44.14
C THR A 6 31.44 27.09 -43.02
N LEU A 7 32.73 27.29 -42.71
CA LEU A 7 33.39 26.66 -41.56
C LEU A 7 32.76 27.06 -40.22
N ALA A 8 32.48 28.35 -40.02
CA ALA A 8 31.84 28.85 -38.81
C ALA A 8 30.41 28.31 -38.64
N LEU A 9 29.65 28.18 -39.74
CA LEU A 9 28.29 27.66 -39.73
C LEU A 9 28.26 26.16 -39.43
N VAL A 10 29.16 25.37 -40.01
CA VAL A 10 29.32 23.94 -39.71
C VAL A 10 29.72 23.73 -38.24
N LEU A 11 30.69 24.49 -37.72
CA LEU A 11 31.11 24.41 -36.32
C LEU A 11 29.98 24.78 -35.36
N THR A 12 29.21 25.83 -35.68
CA THR A 12 28.03 26.23 -34.89
C THR A 12 26.96 25.14 -34.91
N GLY A 13 26.69 24.54 -36.07
CA GLY A 13 25.75 23.42 -36.21
C GLY A 13 26.18 22.19 -35.42
N LEU A 14 27.47 21.86 -35.44
CA LEU A 14 28.03 20.75 -34.65
C LEU A 14 27.97 21.05 -33.14
N GLY A 15 28.26 22.28 -32.72
CA GLY A 15 28.17 22.70 -31.32
C GLY A 15 26.74 22.64 -30.78
N LEU A 16 25.77 23.09 -31.56
CA LEU A 16 24.34 23.03 -31.20
C LEU A 16 23.83 21.59 -31.13
N THR A 17 24.16 20.77 -32.12
CA THR A 17 23.74 19.35 -32.12
C THR A 17 24.36 18.58 -30.96
N ALA A 18 25.65 18.76 -30.67
CA ALA A 18 26.31 18.18 -29.51
C ALA A 18 25.66 18.62 -28.19
N SER A 19 25.31 19.90 -28.07
CA SER A 19 24.64 20.44 -26.88
C SER A 19 23.24 19.87 -26.67
N ILE A 20 22.44 19.73 -27.75
CA ILE A 20 21.11 19.12 -27.70
C ILE A 20 21.22 17.65 -27.29
N LEU A 21 22.15 16.89 -27.88
CA LEU A 21 22.37 15.48 -27.54
C LEU A 21 22.80 15.32 -26.08
N TYR A 22 23.72 16.17 -25.60
CA TYR A 22 24.16 16.18 -24.21
C TYR A 22 23.00 16.49 -23.25
N TYR A 23 22.19 17.51 -23.57
CA TYR A 23 21.03 17.86 -22.75
C TYR A 23 19.96 16.76 -22.74
N ALA A 24 19.69 16.14 -23.88
CA ALA A 24 18.80 14.98 -23.96
C ALA A 24 19.30 13.80 -23.11
N MET A 25 20.61 13.55 -23.08
CA MET A 25 21.23 12.54 -22.23
C MET A 25 21.06 12.87 -20.74
N ILE A 26 21.27 14.15 -20.34
CA ILE A 26 21.04 14.60 -18.96
C ILE A 26 19.59 14.40 -18.55
N LEU A 27 18.63 14.85 -19.37
CA LEU A 27 17.19 14.69 -19.09
C LEU A 27 16.82 13.22 -18.93
N ARG A 28 17.32 12.34 -19.81
CA ARG A 28 17.09 10.90 -19.70
C ARG A 28 17.65 10.33 -18.40
N ASN A 29 18.85 10.76 -18.00
CA ASN A 29 19.47 10.31 -16.76
C ASN A 29 18.70 10.83 -15.54
N ALA A 30 18.29 12.10 -15.54
CA ALA A 30 17.49 12.70 -14.48
C ALA A 30 16.15 11.97 -14.29
N ASN A 31 15.45 11.66 -15.40
CA ASN A 31 14.21 10.88 -15.36
C ASN A 31 14.44 9.48 -14.78
N LYS A 32 15.53 8.81 -15.18
CA LYS A 32 15.89 7.49 -14.63
C LYS A 32 16.20 7.56 -13.12
N THR A 33 16.94 8.58 -12.68
CA THR A 33 17.24 8.80 -11.26
C THR A 33 15.96 9.08 -10.46
N GLN A 34 15.04 9.88 -11.00
CA GLN A 34 13.76 10.15 -10.37
C GLN A 34 12.90 8.89 -10.24
N GLN A 35 12.87 8.06 -11.27
CA GLN A 35 12.17 6.77 -11.22
C GLN A 35 12.77 5.85 -10.15
N LEU A 36 14.10 5.67 -10.13
CA LEU A 36 14.78 4.87 -9.12
C LEU A 36 14.53 5.39 -7.69
N ALA A 37 14.46 6.70 -7.52
CA ALA A 37 14.13 7.32 -6.24
C ALA A 37 12.70 7.00 -5.79
N LEU A 38 11.73 6.98 -6.71
CA LEU A 38 10.35 6.58 -6.42
C LEU A 38 10.27 5.10 -6.04
N GLU A 39 10.89 4.21 -6.83
CA GLU A 39 10.96 2.77 -6.55
C GLU A 39 11.58 2.50 -5.17
N THR A 40 12.68 3.20 -4.85
CA THR A 40 13.35 3.09 -3.54
C THR A 40 12.43 3.52 -2.41
N ARG A 41 11.68 4.61 -2.56
CA ARG A 41 10.71 5.07 -1.54
C ARG A 41 9.58 4.07 -1.34
N GLN A 42 9.03 3.51 -2.42
CA GLN A 42 8.00 2.48 -2.33
C GLN A 42 8.51 1.22 -1.61
N ALA A 43 9.70 0.75 -1.96
CA ALA A 43 10.34 -0.37 -1.28
C ALA A 43 10.58 -0.08 0.21
N GLN A 44 11.01 1.13 0.56
CA GLN A 44 11.19 1.55 1.96
C GLN A 44 9.87 1.58 2.74
N LEU A 45 8.81 2.13 2.15
CA LEU A 45 7.46 2.13 2.76
C LEU A 45 6.95 0.70 2.97
N PHE A 46 7.10 -0.15 1.95
CA PHE A 46 6.74 -1.56 2.05
C PHE A 46 7.52 -2.26 3.16
N MET A 47 8.84 -2.06 3.24
CA MET A 47 9.69 -2.64 4.30
C MET A 47 9.32 -2.14 5.69
N GLN A 48 8.90 -0.87 5.85
CA GLN A 48 8.41 -0.36 7.13
C GLN A 48 7.12 -1.07 7.55
N MET A 49 6.18 -1.25 6.63
CA MET A 49 4.94 -1.98 6.90
C MET A 49 5.22 -3.45 7.19
N TYR A 50 6.11 -4.08 6.43
CA TYR A 50 6.57 -5.45 6.66
C TYR A 50 7.16 -5.62 8.07
N ASN A 51 8.09 -4.75 8.45
CA ASN A 51 8.72 -4.79 9.77
C ASN A 51 7.72 -4.56 10.89
N ARG A 52 6.71 -3.69 10.69
CA ARG A 52 5.63 -3.50 11.68
C ARG A 52 4.78 -4.76 11.81
N TRP A 53 4.47 -5.43 10.71
CA TRP A 53 3.73 -6.69 10.72
C TRP A 53 4.50 -7.80 11.46
N THR A 54 5.74 -8.06 11.05
CA THR A 54 6.53 -9.20 11.53
C THR A 54 7.02 -9.05 12.97
N ASN A 55 7.40 -7.84 13.38
CA ASN A 55 7.94 -7.63 14.73
C ASN A 55 6.85 -7.37 15.77
N SER A 56 5.68 -6.88 15.34
CA SER A 56 4.71 -6.33 16.28
C SER A 56 3.32 -6.93 16.19
N ILE A 57 2.85 -7.46 15.04
CA ILE A 57 1.43 -7.84 14.88
C ILE A 57 1.29 -9.36 14.80
N VAL A 58 2.08 -10.01 13.96
CA VAL A 58 1.89 -11.44 13.66
C VAL A 58 2.21 -12.36 14.83
N ASN A 59 3.19 -11.98 15.68
CA ASN A 59 3.71 -12.87 16.72
C ASN A 59 2.73 -13.11 17.88
N GLU A 60 2.01 -12.06 18.32
CA GLU A 60 1.22 -12.13 19.55
C GLU A 60 -0.22 -11.65 19.38
N ASP A 61 -0.50 -10.75 18.43
CA ASP A 61 -1.81 -10.11 18.36
C ASP A 61 -2.73 -10.75 17.32
N TYR A 62 -2.18 -11.15 16.17
CA TYR A 62 -2.97 -11.52 15.00
C TYR A 62 -3.78 -12.80 15.20
N TYR A 63 -3.12 -13.90 15.58
CA TYR A 63 -3.79 -15.21 15.70
C TYR A 63 -4.87 -15.26 16.79
N PRO A 64 -4.67 -14.67 17.99
CA PRO A 64 -5.73 -14.62 19.01
C PRO A 64 -6.98 -13.85 18.56
N VAL A 65 -6.81 -12.80 17.75
CA VAL A 65 -7.95 -12.06 17.19
C VAL A 65 -8.64 -12.85 16.10
N ILE A 66 -7.87 -13.40 15.14
CA ILE A 66 -8.43 -14.02 13.93
C ILE A 66 -9.03 -15.40 14.14
N SER A 67 -8.55 -16.13 15.15
CA SER A 67 -9.05 -17.47 15.49
C SER A 67 -10.49 -17.43 16.04
N ARG A 68 -10.92 -16.28 16.55
CA ARG A 68 -12.32 -16.02 16.91
C ARG A 68 -13.06 -15.54 15.67
N LYS A 69 -13.89 -16.40 15.09
CA LYS A 69 -14.80 -16.00 14.01
C LYS A 69 -16.01 -15.30 14.62
N ILE A 70 -15.99 -13.98 14.60
CA ILE A 70 -17.07 -13.15 15.12
C ILE A 70 -18.26 -13.21 14.18
N SER A 71 -19.45 -13.44 14.72
CA SER A 71 -20.67 -13.63 13.92
C SER A 71 -21.46 -12.34 13.73
N ASN A 72 -21.37 -11.41 14.67
CA ASN A 72 -22.10 -10.14 14.65
C ASN A 72 -21.49 -9.12 15.61
N TRP A 73 -22.00 -7.89 15.56
CA TRP A 73 -21.54 -6.79 16.38
C TRP A 73 -21.71 -6.99 17.90
N GLU A 74 -22.83 -7.56 18.37
CA GLU A 74 -23.05 -7.76 19.81
C GLU A 74 -22.01 -8.70 20.44
N GLU A 75 -21.63 -9.75 19.70
CA GLU A 75 -20.53 -10.63 20.10
C GLU A 75 -19.21 -9.87 20.18
N LEU A 76 -18.86 -9.10 19.13
CA LEU A 76 -17.64 -8.30 19.12
C LEU A 76 -17.61 -7.32 20.29
N LYS A 77 -18.69 -6.59 20.49
CA LYS A 77 -18.84 -5.55 21.52
C LYS A 77 -18.68 -6.12 22.92
N SER A 78 -19.29 -7.27 23.19
CA SER A 78 -19.15 -7.97 24.47
C SER A 78 -17.69 -8.30 24.77
N ILE A 79 -16.98 -8.90 23.80
CA ILE A 79 -15.56 -9.24 23.94
C ILE A 79 -14.70 -7.97 24.04
N TYR A 80 -14.91 -7.01 23.15
CA TYR A 80 -14.17 -5.76 23.06
C TYR A 80 -14.23 -4.94 24.35
N ASN A 81 -15.37 -4.96 25.05
CA ASN A 81 -15.57 -4.24 26.30
C ASN A 81 -15.13 -5.04 27.55
N SER A 82 -15.04 -6.37 27.46
CA SER A 82 -14.70 -7.24 28.60
C SER A 82 -13.25 -7.71 28.62
N ASP A 83 -12.56 -7.70 27.49
CA ASP A 83 -11.19 -8.18 27.32
C ASP A 83 -10.30 -7.06 26.75
N GLU A 84 -9.65 -6.31 27.65
CA GLU A 84 -8.75 -5.19 27.30
C GLU A 84 -7.58 -5.65 26.41
N ASN A 85 -7.11 -6.89 26.58
CA ASN A 85 -6.08 -7.45 25.70
C ASN A 85 -6.62 -7.62 24.29
N TYR A 86 -7.81 -8.22 24.12
CA TYR A 86 -8.46 -8.35 22.82
C TYR A 86 -8.71 -6.99 22.17
N GLN A 87 -9.19 -6.02 22.95
CA GLN A 87 -9.40 -4.65 22.50
C GLN A 87 -8.11 -4.05 21.90
N ARG A 88 -6.99 -4.15 22.62
CA ARG A 88 -5.69 -3.63 22.19
C ARG A 88 -5.19 -4.35 20.93
N MET A 89 -5.29 -5.68 20.89
CA MET A 89 -4.87 -6.48 19.74
C MET A 89 -5.67 -6.11 18.48
N LEU A 90 -7.00 -6.04 18.59
CA LEU A 90 -7.88 -5.68 17.48
C LEU A 90 -7.57 -4.28 16.95
N ASN A 91 -7.48 -3.28 17.84
CA ASN A 91 -7.17 -1.90 17.44
C ASN A 91 -5.82 -1.79 16.72
N LYS A 92 -4.84 -2.60 17.13
CA LYS A 92 -3.50 -2.62 16.52
C LYS A 92 -3.51 -3.24 15.12
N ILE A 93 -4.24 -4.33 14.93
CA ILE A 93 -4.44 -4.98 13.62
C ILE A 93 -5.24 -4.07 12.69
N ALA A 94 -6.38 -3.56 13.15
CA ALA A 94 -7.23 -2.65 12.38
C ALA A 94 -6.47 -1.37 12.01
N GLY A 95 -5.70 -0.79 12.94
CA GLY A 95 -4.84 0.36 12.68
C GLY A 95 -3.72 0.10 11.68
N PHE A 96 -3.19 -1.11 11.62
CA PHE A 96 -2.23 -1.50 10.58
C PHE A 96 -2.88 -1.52 9.20
N TYR A 97 -4.02 -2.21 9.06
CA TYR A 97 -4.73 -2.27 7.78
C TYR A 97 -5.30 -0.93 7.36
N GLU A 98 -5.70 -0.07 8.30
CA GLU A 98 -6.13 1.30 8.03
C GLU A 98 -4.99 2.11 7.40
N GLY A 99 -3.81 2.09 8.01
CA GLY A 99 -2.63 2.76 7.48
C GLY A 99 -2.21 2.19 6.12
N LEU A 100 -2.25 0.87 5.96
CA LEU A 100 -1.93 0.23 4.69
C LEU A 100 -2.93 0.59 3.59
N GLY A 101 -4.22 0.66 3.93
CA GLY A 101 -5.29 1.10 3.06
C GLY A 101 -5.11 2.54 2.60
N VAL A 102 -4.69 3.45 3.48
CA VAL A 102 -4.35 4.84 3.10
C VAL A 102 -3.23 4.84 2.05
N LEU A 103 -2.15 4.09 2.27
CA LEU A 103 -1.00 4.05 1.37
C LEU A 103 -1.36 3.52 -0.02
N VAL A 104 -2.21 2.49 -0.08
CA VAL A 104 -2.70 1.93 -1.35
C VAL A 104 -3.65 2.90 -2.04
N LYS A 105 -4.67 3.39 -1.32
CA LYS A 105 -5.70 4.29 -1.87
C LYS A 105 -5.13 5.59 -2.40
N ALA A 106 -4.09 6.12 -1.76
CA ALA A 106 -3.39 7.32 -2.19
C ALA A 106 -2.36 7.08 -3.31
N GLY A 107 -2.14 5.82 -3.71
CA GLY A 107 -1.18 5.46 -4.78
C GLY A 107 0.29 5.47 -4.34
N TYR A 108 0.57 5.51 -3.04
CA TYR A 108 1.95 5.44 -2.53
C TYR A 108 2.49 4.01 -2.52
N LEU A 109 1.62 3.01 -2.42
CA LEU A 109 1.97 1.60 -2.55
C LEU A 109 1.07 0.94 -3.60
N SER A 110 1.67 0.13 -4.47
CA SER A 110 0.91 -0.75 -5.35
C SER A 110 0.22 -1.85 -4.52
N ILE A 111 -0.98 -2.26 -4.91
CA ILE A 111 -1.70 -3.38 -4.31
C ILE A 111 -0.99 -4.72 -4.57
N HIS A 112 -0.19 -4.84 -5.64
CA HIS A 112 0.40 -6.11 -6.06
C HIS A 112 1.35 -6.73 -5.01
N PRO A 113 2.34 -6.01 -4.45
CA PRO A 113 3.15 -6.55 -3.34
C PRO A 113 2.33 -6.91 -2.09
N ILE A 114 1.22 -6.20 -1.86
CA ILE A 114 0.31 -6.49 -0.74
C ILE A 114 -0.42 -7.81 -1.00
N ALA A 115 -0.87 -8.04 -2.23
CA ALA A 115 -1.54 -9.27 -2.63
C ALA A 115 -0.61 -10.49 -2.53
N LEU A 116 0.65 -10.35 -2.93
CA LEU A 116 1.63 -11.43 -2.81
C LEU A 116 1.91 -11.84 -1.36
N MET A 117 1.84 -10.90 -0.42
CA MET A 117 2.32 -11.13 0.94
C MET A 117 1.21 -11.29 1.98
N TRP A 118 0.10 -10.56 1.84
CA TRP A 118 -0.91 -10.40 2.89
C TRP A 118 -2.32 -10.80 2.47
N THR A 119 -2.54 -11.39 1.29
CA THR A 119 -3.90 -11.84 0.86
C THR A 119 -4.59 -12.70 1.91
N GLY A 120 -3.99 -13.82 2.32
CA GLY A 120 -4.63 -14.73 3.26
C GLY A 120 -4.99 -14.07 4.60
N VAL A 121 -4.08 -13.28 5.17
CA VAL A 121 -4.32 -12.63 6.47
C VAL A 121 -5.26 -11.44 6.38
N THR A 122 -5.26 -10.70 5.28
CA THR A 122 -6.20 -9.59 5.09
C THR A 122 -7.61 -10.14 4.87
N THR A 123 -7.75 -11.20 4.07
CA THR A 123 -9.03 -11.88 3.86
C THR A 123 -9.61 -12.41 5.16
N LEU A 124 -8.82 -13.11 5.98
CA LEU A 124 -9.32 -13.62 7.27
C LEU A 124 -9.76 -12.48 8.19
N PHE A 125 -9.01 -11.37 8.24
CA PHE A 125 -9.39 -10.20 9.04
C PHE A 125 -10.71 -9.59 8.58
N TRP A 126 -10.89 -9.48 7.26
CA TRP A 126 -12.15 -9.05 6.68
C TRP A 126 -13.30 -9.98 7.10
N THR A 127 -13.20 -11.27 6.78
CA THR A 127 -14.32 -12.21 6.91
C THR A 127 -14.65 -12.58 8.36
N ASN A 128 -13.65 -12.64 9.25
CA ASN A 128 -13.86 -13.10 10.62
C ASN A 128 -14.18 -11.97 11.59
N VAL A 129 -13.90 -10.71 11.24
CA VAL A 129 -14.03 -9.59 12.16
C VAL A 129 -14.77 -8.41 11.55
N LEU A 130 -14.24 -7.79 10.49
CA LEU A 130 -14.79 -6.52 10.00
C LEU A 130 -16.14 -6.68 9.29
N GLU A 131 -16.24 -7.60 8.33
CA GLU A 131 -17.44 -7.80 7.51
C GLU A 131 -18.73 -7.96 8.34
N PRO A 132 -18.78 -8.81 9.38
CA PRO A 132 -20.01 -8.98 10.17
C PRO A 132 -20.28 -7.89 11.22
N THR A 133 -19.39 -6.90 11.39
CA THR A 133 -19.46 -5.98 12.55
C THR A 133 -19.37 -4.50 12.21
N ILE A 134 -18.74 -4.13 11.09
CA ILE A 134 -18.29 -2.76 10.89
C ILE A 134 -19.45 -1.76 10.72
N ASP A 135 -20.53 -2.16 10.05
CA ASP A 135 -21.67 -1.27 9.80
C ASP A 135 -22.43 -0.94 11.07
N ASP A 136 -22.69 -1.95 11.92
CA ASP A 136 -23.33 -1.78 13.22
C ASP A 136 -22.45 -0.98 14.19
N TRP A 137 -21.13 -1.24 14.19
CA TRP A 137 -20.17 -0.46 14.97
C TRP A 137 -20.24 1.03 14.60
N ARG A 138 -20.20 1.33 13.30
CA ARG A 138 -20.30 2.71 12.79
C ARG A 138 -21.64 3.36 13.16
N ALA A 139 -22.73 2.60 13.08
CA ALA A 139 -24.07 3.08 13.40
C ALA A 139 -24.23 3.41 14.89
N GLU A 140 -23.78 2.52 15.78
CA GLU A 140 -23.95 2.70 17.23
C GLU A 140 -23.17 3.92 17.76
N TYR A 141 -21.91 4.09 17.36
CA TYR A 141 -21.07 5.18 17.86
C TYR A 141 -21.08 6.42 16.97
N ASN A 142 -21.88 6.46 15.91
CA ASN A 142 -21.92 7.53 14.92
C ASN A 142 -20.53 7.83 14.30
N GLN A 143 -19.72 6.79 14.10
CA GLN A 143 -18.36 6.89 13.58
C GLN A 143 -18.30 6.45 12.12
N ARG A 144 -18.92 7.21 11.21
CA ARG A 144 -19.09 6.84 9.79
C ARG A 144 -17.82 6.39 9.05
N ARG A 145 -16.63 6.86 9.48
CA ARG A 145 -15.35 6.55 8.85
C ARG A 145 -14.50 5.54 9.61
N LEU A 146 -15.03 4.94 10.68
CA LEU A 146 -14.30 3.93 11.43
C LEU A 146 -13.82 2.82 10.49
N TRP A 147 -12.51 2.59 10.47
CA TRP A 147 -11.85 1.56 9.66
C TRP A 147 -12.20 1.58 8.15
N SER A 148 -12.49 2.76 7.58
CA SER A 148 -12.91 2.85 6.17
C SER A 148 -11.79 2.47 5.20
N GLU A 149 -10.53 2.75 5.56
CA GLU A 149 -9.41 2.46 4.69
C GLU A 149 -8.96 1.00 4.82
N ALA A 150 -9.12 0.41 6.01
CA ALA A 150 -8.98 -1.03 6.20
C ALA A 150 -10.03 -1.81 5.38
N GLU A 151 -11.29 -1.39 5.41
CA GLU A 151 -12.36 -1.96 4.58
C GLU A 151 -12.03 -1.82 3.09
N TYR A 152 -11.64 -0.61 2.65
CA TYR A 152 -11.22 -0.37 1.27
C TYR A 152 -10.10 -1.33 0.86
N LEU A 153 -9.06 -1.47 1.69
CA LEU A 153 -7.94 -2.38 1.41
C LEU A 153 -8.40 -3.82 1.26
N CYS A 154 -9.24 -4.31 2.18
CA CYS A 154 -9.74 -5.68 2.13
C CYS A 154 -10.51 -5.95 0.83
N LYS A 155 -11.43 -5.05 0.47
CA LYS A 155 -12.24 -5.17 -0.75
C LYS A 155 -11.39 -5.05 -2.02
N GLU A 156 -10.44 -4.11 -2.03
CA GLU A 156 -9.51 -3.92 -3.15
C GLU A 156 -8.64 -5.15 -3.37
N LEU A 157 -8.16 -5.77 -2.29
CA LEU A 157 -7.33 -6.98 -2.36
C LEU A 157 -8.11 -8.18 -2.90
N LEU A 158 -9.34 -8.38 -2.41
CA LEU A 158 -10.24 -9.43 -2.90
C LEU A 158 -10.53 -9.26 -4.40
N ARG A 159 -10.87 -8.05 -4.83
CA ARG A 159 -11.05 -7.72 -6.25
C ARG A 159 -9.78 -7.99 -7.05
N TYR A 160 -8.63 -7.55 -6.56
CA TYR A 160 -7.35 -7.73 -7.24
C TYR A 160 -7.02 -9.20 -7.46
N VAL A 161 -7.24 -10.06 -6.46
CA VAL A 161 -7.01 -11.52 -6.55
C VAL A 161 -8.03 -12.19 -7.48
N GLU A 162 -9.26 -11.69 -7.56
CA GLU A 162 -10.24 -12.17 -8.55
C GLU A 162 -9.78 -11.90 -9.98
N GLU A 163 -9.24 -10.70 -10.23
CA GLU A 163 -8.72 -10.24 -11.52
C GLU A 163 -7.37 -10.87 -11.91
N HIS A 164 -6.64 -11.43 -10.93
CA HIS A 164 -5.31 -12.02 -11.10
C HIS A 164 -5.31 -13.49 -10.64
N PRO A 165 -5.86 -14.44 -11.44
CA PRO A 165 -6.00 -15.84 -11.05
C PRO A 165 -4.70 -16.55 -10.67
N GLU A 166 -3.55 -16.06 -11.13
CA GLU A 166 -2.24 -16.56 -10.75
C GLU A 166 -1.93 -16.42 -9.25
N LEU A 167 -2.69 -15.58 -8.54
CA LEU A 167 -2.57 -15.39 -7.09
C LEU A 167 -3.50 -16.32 -6.28
N LYS A 168 -4.33 -17.14 -6.92
CA LYS A 168 -5.28 -18.06 -6.27
C LYS A 168 -4.63 -19.41 -5.86
N THR A 169 -3.32 -19.43 -5.69
CA THR A 169 -2.52 -20.64 -5.38
C THR A 169 -2.61 -21.07 -3.93
#